data_AF-A0A935D3I4-F1
#
_entry.id   AF-A0A935D3I4-F1
#
_cell.length_a   1.000
_cell.length_b   1.000
_cell.length_c   1.000
_cell.angle_alpha   90.00
_cell.angle_beta   90.00
_cell.angle_gamma   90.00
#
_symmetry.space_group_name_H-M   'P 1'
#
loop_
_entity.id
_entity.type
_entity.pdbx_description
1 polymer ?
#
loop_
_entity_poly.entity_id
_entity_poly.type
_entity_poly.pdbx_seq_one_letter_code
_entity_poly.pdbx_strand_id
1 'polypeptide(L)'
;MLRYTLRRALWAVPTLFGVSFVVFLLTTLFPDPATRLDPHEREALLRAPQAHFALEERRRGLFLDLPRVVNVVPRDVRVVTEECLLHLQLDDNEGPIAANTLVRLGGAALPHLMPRLDALDPEGRRRVSRALLPLAARMGLQLPDTRTDPDAALLFWRRFWDDRSTDFTAPAVRRSVARFAQKATAARQRELEILDTYALPELLAAALETPDPEVRARFTGLLAHATQRSAALPVDASAAEVRRGLSDWRSWWFIHEPDFVEREGTARVAATLGDTRYAKWTVGAVTGQLGLSTRDNEPVYAKLKERAPITFVMTFLAMLLAFTLAVPIGAFSAWRRGRVWNRVLTASLFVGYSLPTFWVAQVLFSLAKVRSYAGVAVPLVALAITALATLSRHQRSSLLEVIHADYVRTARAKGASSVRLALVHALRNAVLPTVTLAGFQFPALLGGAFVIEEVFSIRGMGWETLRAIEAHDTAWIVATVLLSAAVTTIMLIASDVALGLLDPRVRERQLGGRIA
;
A
#
# COMPACT_ATOMS: atom_id res chain seq x y z
N MET A 1 15.10 -25.68 10.55
CA MET A 1 14.93 -24.21 10.68
C MET A 1 13.91 -23.64 9.69
N LEU A 2 14.00 -23.90 8.39
CA LEU A 2 13.05 -23.37 7.39
C LEU A 2 11.57 -23.57 7.76
N ARG A 3 11.17 -24.79 8.15
CA ARG A 3 9.78 -25.08 8.58
C ARG A 3 9.31 -24.22 9.76
N TYR A 4 10.19 -23.99 10.74
CA TYR A 4 9.89 -23.13 11.89
C TYR A 4 9.76 -21.67 11.45
N THR A 5 10.70 -21.17 10.64
CA THR A 5 10.65 -19.81 10.10
C THR A 5 9.38 -19.56 9.30
N LEU A 6 8.98 -20.50 8.44
CA LEU A 6 7.73 -20.43 7.68
C LEU A 6 6.51 -20.43 8.60
N ARG A 7 6.46 -21.32 9.60
CA ARG A 7 5.39 -21.34 10.60
C ARG A 7 5.31 -20.00 11.31
N ARG A 8 6.43 -19.42 11.73
CA ARG A 8 6.46 -18.13 12.41
C ARG A 8 6.06 -16.96 11.51
N ALA A 9 6.45 -16.99 10.23
CA ALA A 9 6.00 -16.03 9.24
C ALA A 9 4.47 -16.09 9.04
N LEU A 10 3.87 -17.27 9.08
CA LEU A 10 2.41 -17.43 9.08
C LEU A 10 1.76 -16.85 10.35
N TRP A 11 2.36 -17.04 11.53
CA TRP A 11 1.88 -16.44 12.79
C TRP A 11 2.08 -14.93 12.89
N ALA A 12 2.89 -14.34 12.01
CA ALA A 12 3.04 -12.90 11.89
C ALA A 12 1.87 -12.24 11.13
N VAL A 13 1.13 -13.01 10.32
CA VAL A 13 0.02 -12.48 9.51
C VAL A 13 -1.07 -11.83 10.39
N PRO A 14 -1.55 -12.43 11.49
CA PRO A 14 -2.49 -11.78 12.39
C PRO A 14 -1.97 -10.47 13.01
N THR A 15 -0.68 -10.40 13.34
CA THR A 15 -0.07 -9.17 13.89
C THR A 15 -0.04 -8.07 12.84
N LEU A 16 0.41 -8.39 11.61
CA LEU A 16 0.43 -7.43 10.51
C LEU A 16 -0.97 -6.98 10.12
N PHE A 17 -1.94 -7.89 10.13
CA PHE A 17 -3.36 -7.58 9.95
C PHE A 17 -3.87 -6.64 11.05
N GLY A 18 -3.54 -6.92 12.32
CA GLY A 18 -3.93 -6.06 13.45
C GLY A 18 -3.36 -4.65 13.30
N VAL A 19 -2.07 -4.53 12.98
CA VAL A 19 -1.43 -3.23 12.74
C VAL A 19 -2.05 -2.53 11.54
N SER A 20 -2.25 -3.21 10.41
CA SER A 20 -2.86 -2.62 9.21
C SER A 20 -4.28 -2.16 9.48
N PHE A 21 -5.06 -2.91 10.27
CA PHE A 21 -6.42 -2.54 10.65
C PHE A 21 -6.45 -1.31 11.56
N VAL A 22 -5.53 -1.20 12.54
CA VAL A 22 -5.42 0.01 13.37
C VAL A 22 -5.02 1.22 12.51
N VAL A 23 -4.02 1.07 11.64
CA VAL A 23 -3.62 2.14 10.71
C VAL A 23 -4.80 2.56 9.85
N PHE A 24 -5.53 1.59 9.29
CA PHE A 24 -6.74 1.87 8.53
C PHE A 24 -7.78 2.63 9.35
N LEU A 25 -8.10 2.20 10.57
CA LEU A 25 -9.05 2.91 11.43
C LEU A 25 -8.62 4.36 11.67
N LEU A 26 -7.32 4.61 11.90
CA LEU A 26 -6.79 5.97 12.01
C LEU A 26 -6.99 6.77 10.72
N THR A 27 -6.80 6.16 9.55
CA THR A 27 -7.09 6.84 8.28
C THR A 27 -8.57 7.19 8.10
N THR A 28 -9.48 6.46 8.76
CA THR A 28 -10.92 6.80 8.71
C THR A 28 -11.32 7.99 9.57
N LEU A 29 -10.42 8.48 10.44
CA LEU A 29 -10.63 9.70 11.21
C LEU A 29 -10.43 10.96 10.37
N PHE A 30 -9.80 10.86 9.19
CA PHE A 30 -9.66 11.99 8.30
C PHE A 30 -11.03 12.35 7.70
N PRO A 31 -11.42 13.64 7.73
CA PRO A 31 -12.72 14.09 7.23
C PRO A 31 -12.83 13.85 5.72
N ASP A 32 -13.99 13.35 5.28
CA ASP A 32 -14.34 13.23 3.86
C ASP A 32 -14.16 14.62 3.19
N PRO A 33 -13.49 14.74 2.03
CA PRO A 33 -13.37 16.01 1.32
C PRO A 33 -14.69 16.78 1.17
N ALA A 34 -15.82 16.08 1.03
CA ALA A 34 -17.14 16.69 0.93
C ALA A 34 -17.61 17.35 2.24
N THR A 35 -17.09 16.93 3.39
CA THR A 35 -17.48 17.50 4.69
C THR A 35 -16.92 18.91 4.93
N ARG A 36 -15.90 19.31 4.16
CA ARG A 36 -15.34 20.67 4.20
C ARG A 36 -16.18 21.71 3.46
N LEU A 37 -17.17 21.27 2.68
CA LEU A 37 -18.04 22.14 1.89
C LEU A 37 -19.22 22.60 2.72
N ASP A 38 -19.49 23.90 2.66
CA ASP A 38 -20.66 24.52 3.28
C ASP A 38 -21.97 24.12 2.54
N PRO A 39 -23.15 24.22 3.18
CA PRO A 39 -24.42 23.81 2.57
C PRO A 39 -24.69 24.44 1.19
N HIS A 40 -24.36 25.72 1.02
CA HIS A 40 -24.52 26.42 -0.27
C HIS A 40 -23.58 25.89 -1.36
N GLU A 41 -22.35 25.52 -1.02
CA GLU A 41 -21.40 24.93 -1.97
C GLU A 41 -21.85 23.55 -2.42
N ARG A 42 -22.41 22.75 -1.51
CA ARG A 42 -22.99 21.44 -1.84
C ARG A 42 -24.18 21.57 -2.81
N GLU A 43 -25.05 22.54 -2.56
CA GLU A 43 -26.17 22.80 -3.46
C GLU A 43 -25.69 23.33 -4.82
N ALA A 44 -24.65 24.16 -4.84
CA ALA A 44 -24.02 24.61 -6.09
C ALA A 44 -23.40 23.44 -6.88
N LEU A 45 -22.83 22.42 -6.20
CA LEU A 45 -22.30 21.22 -6.84
C LEU A 45 -23.39 20.38 -7.52
N LEU A 46 -24.57 20.24 -6.91
CA LEU A 46 -25.71 19.56 -7.55
C LEU A 46 -26.13 20.26 -8.85
N ARG A 47 -26.00 21.58 -8.89
CA ARG A 47 -26.27 22.39 -10.09
C ARG A 47 -25.10 22.41 -11.09
N ALA A 48 -23.94 21.88 -10.72
CA ALA A 48 -22.73 21.83 -11.54
C ALA A 48 -22.20 20.38 -11.66
N PRO A 49 -22.78 19.56 -12.55
CA PRO A 49 -22.48 18.12 -12.64
C PRO A 49 -20.98 17.79 -12.75
N GLN A 50 -20.22 18.58 -13.51
CA GLN A 50 -18.77 18.38 -13.67
C GLN A 50 -18.01 18.54 -12.35
N ALA A 51 -18.39 19.52 -11.53
CA ALA A 51 -17.76 19.77 -10.24
C ALA A 51 -18.14 18.67 -9.23
N HIS A 52 -19.38 18.17 -9.30
CA HIS A 52 -19.81 17.00 -8.54
C HIS A 52 -18.95 15.77 -8.86
N PHE A 53 -18.75 15.45 -10.14
CA PHE A 53 -17.91 14.31 -10.53
C PHE A 53 -16.44 14.48 -10.12
N ALA A 54 -15.89 15.69 -10.20
CA ALA A 54 -14.53 15.95 -9.74
C ALA A 54 -14.37 15.69 -8.23
N LEU A 55 -15.40 16.03 -7.44
CA LEU A 55 -15.44 15.70 -6.01
C LEU A 55 -15.58 14.19 -5.78
N GLU A 56 -16.48 13.52 -6.48
CA GLU A 56 -16.65 12.06 -6.40
C GLU A 56 -15.38 11.30 -6.77
N GLU A 57 -14.66 11.72 -7.82
CA GLU A 57 -13.40 11.10 -8.24
C GLU A 57 -12.35 11.16 -7.12
N ARG A 58 -12.25 12.31 -6.43
CA ARG A 58 -11.37 12.44 -5.25
C ARG A 58 -11.80 11.53 -4.10
N ARG A 59 -13.11 11.41 -3.85
CA ARG A 59 -13.66 10.54 -2.80
C ARG A 59 -13.39 9.07 -3.10
N ARG A 60 -13.54 8.65 -4.36
CA ARG A 60 -13.27 7.29 -4.85
C ARG A 60 -11.79 6.93 -4.80
N GLY A 61 -10.90 7.87 -5.08
CA GLY A 61 -9.45 7.68 -4.87
C GLY A 61 -9.07 7.33 -3.42
N LEU A 62 -9.94 7.66 -2.46
CA LEU A 62 -9.82 7.32 -1.03
C LEU A 62 -10.75 6.17 -0.62
N PHE A 63 -11.44 5.52 -1.57
CA PHE A 63 -12.44 4.48 -1.37
C PHE A 63 -13.56 4.90 -0.39
N LEU A 64 -13.90 6.20 -0.37
CA LEU A 64 -14.90 6.74 0.55
C LEU A 64 -16.33 6.34 0.18
N ASP A 65 -16.55 5.99 -1.08
CA ASP A 65 -17.78 5.43 -1.66
C ASP A 65 -18.05 3.99 -1.22
N LEU A 66 -17.04 3.28 -0.72
CA LEU A 66 -17.15 1.91 -0.24
C LEU A 66 -17.39 1.84 1.28
N PRO A 67 -18.12 0.81 1.75
CA PRO A 67 -18.26 0.54 3.17
C PRO A 67 -16.91 0.11 3.77
N ARG A 68 -16.74 0.33 5.07
CA ARG A 68 -15.41 0.21 5.71
C ARG A 68 -14.87 -1.22 5.72
N VAL A 69 -15.69 -2.21 6.10
CA VAL A 69 -15.23 -3.58 6.42
C VAL A 69 -16.08 -4.67 5.78
N VAL A 70 -17.40 -4.49 5.68
CA VAL A 70 -18.31 -5.46 5.06
C VAL A 70 -19.22 -4.70 4.11
N ASN A 71 -19.31 -5.19 2.88
CA ASN A 71 -20.19 -4.69 1.84
C ASN A 71 -21.39 -5.61 1.68
N VAL A 72 -22.50 -5.27 2.34
CA VAL A 72 -23.74 -6.07 2.32
C VAL A 72 -24.43 -5.99 0.97
N VAL A 73 -24.24 -4.89 0.23
CA VAL A 73 -24.83 -4.66 -1.09
C VAL A 73 -23.71 -4.25 -2.05
N PRO A 74 -22.92 -5.21 -2.56
CA PRO A 74 -21.89 -4.90 -3.54
C PRO A 74 -22.48 -4.17 -4.74
N ARG A 75 -21.94 -2.99 -5.00
CA ARG A 75 -22.31 -2.16 -6.15
C ARG A 75 -21.68 -2.77 -7.40
N ASP A 76 -22.47 -2.90 -8.46
CA ASP A 76 -22.03 -3.35 -9.77
C ASP A 76 -22.69 -2.49 -10.86
N VAL A 77 -22.22 -2.61 -12.10
CA VAL A 77 -22.75 -1.85 -13.24
C VAL A 77 -24.27 -1.95 -13.37
N ARG A 78 -24.86 -3.11 -13.05
CA ARG A 78 -26.30 -3.34 -13.13
C ARG A 78 -27.03 -2.50 -12.09
N VAL A 79 -26.63 -2.55 -10.81
CA VAL A 79 -27.24 -1.75 -9.74
C VAL A 79 -27.16 -0.26 -10.05
N VAL A 80 -26.02 0.25 -10.50
CA VAL A 80 -25.87 1.69 -10.82
C VAL A 80 -26.74 2.09 -12.00
N THR A 81 -26.83 1.24 -13.02
CA THR A 81 -27.70 1.48 -14.18
C THR A 81 -29.16 1.58 -13.76
N GLU A 82 -29.62 0.68 -12.88
CA GLU A 82 -30.99 0.68 -12.36
C GLU A 82 -31.31 1.92 -11.52
N GLU A 83 -30.39 2.35 -10.64
CA GLU A 83 -30.51 3.61 -9.90
C GLU A 83 -30.65 4.81 -10.83
N CYS A 84 -29.82 4.88 -11.87
CA CYS A 84 -29.87 5.98 -12.83
C CYS A 84 -31.19 6.01 -13.62
N LEU A 85 -31.69 4.84 -14.03
CA LEU A 85 -32.98 4.72 -14.70
C LEU A 85 -34.13 5.21 -13.81
N LEU A 86 -34.10 4.90 -12.52
CA LEU A 86 -35.09 5.36 -11.56
C LEU A 86 -35.10 6.89 -11.45
N HIS A 87 -33.94 7.53 -11.26
CA HIS A 87 -33.85 9.00 -11.15
C HIS A 87 -34.30 9.71 -12.44
N LEU A 88 -33.94 9.17 -13.61
CA LEU A 88 -34.40 9.72 -14.89
C LEU A 88 -35.89 9.50 -15.16
N GLN A 89 -36.46 8.43 -14.61
CA GLN A 89 -37.89 8.19 -14.66
C GLN A 89 -38.65 9.16 -13.75
N LEU A 90 -38.14 9.38 -12.53
CA LEU A 90 -38.75 10.27 -11.54
C LEU A 90 -38.60 11.76 -11.88
N ASP A 91 -37.64 12.12 -12.73
CA ASP A 91 -37.32 13.51 -13.11
C ASP A 91 -37.04 14.41 -11.89
N ASP A 92 -36.30 13.84 -10.94
CA ASP A 92 -35.91 14.52 -9.71
C ASP A 92 -34.63 15.36 -9.92
N ASN A 93 -34.18 16.01 -8.84
CA ASN A 93 -32.96 16.83 -8.86
C ASN A 93 -31.69 16.02 -9.16
N GLU A 94 -31.72 14.67 -9.04
CA GLU A 94 -30.61 13.77 -9.34
C GLU A 94 -30.59 13.34 -10.82
N GLY A 95 -31.67 13.59 -11.58
CA GLY A 95 -31.79 13.27 -13.00
C GLY A 95 -30.58 13.68 -13.85
N PRO A 96 -30.06 14.92 -13.75
CA PRO A 96 -28.85 15.33 -14.47
C PRO A 96 -27.59 14.56 -14.08
N ILE A 97 -27.44 14.15 -12.82
CA ILE A 97 -26.32 13.36 -12.33
C ILE A 97 -26.45 11.91 -12.84
N ALA A 98 -27.65 11.36 -12.81
CA ALA A 98 -27.99 10.05 -13.36
C ALA A 98 -27.72 9.97 -14.87
N ALA A 99 -28.12 10.97 -15.65
CA ALA A 99 -27.83 11.06 -17.09
C ALA A 99 -26.32 11.01 -17.38
N ASN A 100 -25.53 11.83 -16.68
CA ASN A 100 -24.09 11.86 -16.86
C ASN A 100 -23.42 10.57 -16.36
N THR A 101 -23.95 9.95 -15.29
CA THR A 101 -23.48 8.66 -14.80
C THR A 101 -23.72 7.56 -15.83
N LEU A 102 -24.89 7.51 -16.49
CA LEU A 102 -25.14 6.58 -17.59
C LEU A 102 -24.18 6.80 -18.77
N VAL A 103 -23.91 8.05 -19.13
CA VAL A 103 -22.90 8.37 -20.16
C VAL A 103 -21.51 7.91 -19.74
N ARG A 104 -21.15 8.00 -18.45
CA ARG A 104 -19.88 7.50 -17.91
C ARG A 104 -19.81 5.98 -17.91
N LEU A 105 -20.86 5.31 -17.46
CA LEU A 105 -20.99 3.84 -17.51
C LEU A 105 -20.94 3.34 -18.95
N GLY A 106 -21.46 4.12 -19.90
CA GLY A 106 -21.27 3.95 -21.33
C GLY A 106 -21.82 2.64 -21.89
N GLY A 107 -21.07 2.02 -22.80
CA GLY A 107 -21.38 0.71 -23.36
C GLY A 107 -21.63 -0.37 -22.29
N ALA A 108 -21.00 -0.28 -21.11
CA ALA A 108 -21.17 -1.24 -20.02
C ALA A 108 -22.60 -1.23 -19.43
N ALA A 109 -23.31 -0.11 -19.52
CA ALA A 109 -24.69 0.01 -19.05
C ALA A 109 -25.71 -0.60 -20.04
N LEU A 110 -25.40 -0.63 -21.34
CA LEU A 110 -26.37 -0.99 -22.40
C LEU A 110 -27.04 -2.38 -22.21
N PRO A 111 -26.31 -3.46 -21.85
CA PRO A 111 -26.93 -4.77 -21.59
C PRO A 111 -27.98 -4.78 -20.49
N HIS A 112 -27.86 -3.89 -19.52
CA HIS A 112 -28.76 -3.79 -18.37
C HIS A 112 -29.86 -2.74 -18.59
N LEU A 113 -29.55 -1.73 -19.41
CA LEU A 113 -30.43 -0.61 -19.71
C LEU A 113 -31.46 -0.96 -20.78
N MET A 114 -30.99 -1.47 -21.93
CA MET A 114 -31.83 -1.61 -23.13
C MET A 114 -33.02 -2.55 -22.94
N PRO A 115 -32.87 -3.74 -22.32
CA PRO A 115 -34.02 -4.61 -22.06
C PRO A 115 -35.08 -4.00 -21.12
N ARG A 116 -34.71 -3.00 -20.33
CA ARG A 116 -35.60 -2.33 -19.36
C ARG A 116 -36.19 -1.03 -19.88
N LEU A 117 -35.71 -0.53 -21.01
CA LEU A 117 -36.20 0.71 -21.59
C LEU A 117 -37.73 0.66 -21.81
N ASP A 118 -38.24 -0.48 -22.24
CA ASP A 118 -39.68 -0.68 -22.48
C ASP A 118 -40.53 -0.79 -21.21
N ALA A 119 -39.91 -0.98 -20.04
CA ALA A 119 -40.61 -0.98 -18.75
C ALA A 119 -40.85 0.44 -18.22
N LEU A 120 -40.14 1.45 -18.73
CA LEU A 120 -40.33 2.85 -18.35
C LEU A 120 -41.62 3.42 -18.95
N ASP A 121 -42.10 4.50 -18.36
CA ASP A 121 -43.18 5.31 -18.92
C ASP A 121 -42.71 6.02 -20.22
N PRO A 122 -43.63 6.50 -21.08
CA PRO A 122 -43.27 7.10 -22.36
C PRO A 122 -42.28 8.27 -22.26
N GLU A 123 -42.40 9.12 -21.22
CA GLU A 123 -41.49 10.25 -21.04
C GLU A 123 -40.13 9.80 -20.49
N GLY A 124 -40.11 8.87 -19.53
CA GLY A 124 -38.89 8.23 -19.04
C GLY A 124 -38.07 7.61 -20.18
N ARG A 125 -38.72 6.92 -21.14
CA ARG A 125 -38.05 6.37 -22.34
C ARG A 125 -37.35 7.44 -23.16
N ARG A 126 -38.03 8.56 -23.42
CA ARG A 126 -37.47 9.69 -24.17
C ARG A 126 -36.30 10.32 -23.43
N ARG A 127 -36.45 10.60 -22.13
CA ARG A 127 -35.39 11.19 -21.29
C ARG A 127 -34.13 10.31 -21.28
N VAL A 128 -34.28 9.01 -21.03
CA VAL A 128 -33.15 8.05 -21.05
C VAL A 128 -32.50 7.99 -22.43
N SER A 129 -33.30 7.83 -23.49
CA SER A 129 -32.77 7.72 -24.86
C SER A 129 -32.00 8.98 -25.28
N ARG A 130 -32.50 10.16 -24.89
CA ARG A 130 -31.84 11.45 -25.13
C ARG A 130 -30.57 11.61 -24.29
N ALA A 131 -30.60 11.18 -23.03
CA ALA A 131 -29.44 11.21 -22.14
C ALA A 131 -28.25 10.40 -22.68
N LEU A 132 -28.51 9.36 -23.48
CA LEU A 132 -27.47 8.53 -24.08
C LEU A 132 -26.88 9.11 -25.38
N LEU A 133 -27.38 10.20 -25.96
CA LEU A 133 -26.83 10.76 -27.21
C LEU A 133 -25.32 11.08 -27.14
N PRO A 134 -24.77 11.62 -26.02
CA PRO A 134 -23.32 11.78 -25.89
C PRO A 134 -22.55 10.46 -25.96
N LEU A 135 -23.14 9.35 -25.47
CA LEU A 135 -22.57 8.02 -25.60
C LEU A 135 -22.57 7.57 -27.08
N ALA A 136 -23.66 7.77 -27.83
CA ALA A 136 -23.69 7.46 -29.26
C ALA A 136 -22.61 8.21 -30.05
N ALA A 137 -22.39 9.50 -29.73
CA ALA A 137 -21.32 10.29 -30.32
C ALA A 137 -19.93 9.72 -29.98
N ARG A 138 -19.71 9.31 -28.72
CA ARG A 138 -18.47 8.66 -28.29
C ARG A 138 -18.24 7.32 -28.99
N MET A 139 -19.28 6.52 -29.21
CA MET A 139 -19.21 5.27 -29.96
C MET A 139 -18.99 5.47 -31.48
N GLY A 140 -18.91 6.72 -31.95
CA GLY A 140 -18.74 7.05 -33.36
C GLY A 140 -19.98 6.77 -34.23
N LEU A 141 -21.16 6.71 -33.60
CA LEU A 141 -22.42 6.44 -34.28
C LEU A 141 -23.00 7.73 -34.90
N GLN A 142 -23.74 7.58 -35.99
CA GLN A 142 -24.46 8.70 -36.60
C GLN A 142 -25.65 9.07 -35.72
N LEU A 143 -25.68 10.32 -35.27
CA LEU A 143 -26.71 10.81 -34.35
C LEU A 143 -28.04 11.02 -35.07
N PRO A 144 -29.18 10.62 -34.47
CA PRO A 144 -30.50 10.91 -35.00
C PRO A 144 -30.83 12.41 -34.90
N ASP A 145 -31.64 12.92 -35.84
CA ASP A 145 -32.15 14.29 -35.76
C ASP A 145 -33.27 14.41 -34.72
N THR A 146 -32.86 14.73 -33.50
CA THR A 146 -33.76 14.90 -32.36
C THR A 146 -34.42 16.28 -32.29
N ARG A 147 -34.12 17.19 -33.23
CA ARG A 147 -34.77 18.51 -33.29
C ARG A 147 -36.13 18.44 -33.94
N THR A 148 -36.30 17.54 -34.91
CA THR A 148 -37.53 17.38 -35.68
C THR A 148 -38.44 16.28 -35.14
N ASP A 149 -37.88 15.26 -34.51
CA ASP A 149 -38.64 14.13 -33.95
C ASP A 149 -38.16 13.83 -32.50
N PRO A 150 -39.03 14.03 -31.50
CA PRO A 150 -38.69 13.78 -30.09
C PRO A 150 -38.47 12.29 -29.77
N ASP A 151 -38.99 11.37 -30.59
CA ASP A 151 -38.84 9.92 -30.41
C ASP A 151 -37.67 9.34 -31.23
N ALA A 152 -37.00 10.15 -32.05
CA ALA A 152 -35.90 9.70 -32.92
C ALA A 152 -34.75 9.05 -32.13
N ALA A 153 -34.45 9.55 -30.93
CA ALA A 153 -33.43 8.96 -30.05
C ALA A 153 -33.83 7.56 -29.57
N LEU A 154 -35.11 7.35 -29.25
CA LEU A 154 -35.62 6.06 -28.79
C LEU A 154 -35.58 5.02 -29.91
N LEU A 155 -36.05 5.39 -31.11
CA LEU A 155 -36.01 4.52 -32.29
C LEU A 155 -34.58 4.15 -32.67
N PHE A 156 -33.65 5.12 -32.60
CA PHE A 156 -32.23 4.90 -32.83
C PHE A 156 -31.65 3.84 -31.89
N TRP A 157 -31.87 3.97 -30.57
CA TRP A 157 -31.30 3.04 -29.59
C TRP A 157 -31.91 1.64 -29.67
N ARG A 158 -33.22 1.54 -29.93
CA ARG A 158 -33.88 0.24 -30.16
C ARG A 158 -33.27 -0.48 -31.35
N ARG A 159 -33.18 0.20 -32.50
CA ARG A 159 -32.58 -0.38 -33.71
C ARG A 159 -31.13 -0.77 -33.49
N PHE A 160 -30.34 0.10 -32.85
CA PHE A 160 -28.96 -0.20 -32.50
C PHE A 160 -28.87 -1.48 -31.66
N TRP A 161 -29.71 -1.61 -30.63
CA TRP A 161 -29.69 -2.77 -29.74
C TRP A 161 -30.13 -4.05 -30.44
N ASP A 162 -31.19 -3.99 -31.25
CA ASP A 162 -31.65 -5.12 -32.06
C ASP A 162 -30.55 -5.62 -33.01
N ASP A 163 -29.83 -4.70 -33.65
CA ASP A 163 -28.76 -5.02 -34.60
C ASP A 163 -27.47 -5.53 -33.92
N ARG A 164 -27.16 -5.06 -32.69
CA ARG A 164 -25.81 -5.19 -32.09
C ARG A 164 -25.76 -5.90 -30.74
N SER A 165 -26.88 -6.26 -30.13
CA SER A 165 -26.93 -6.88 -28.78
C SER A 165 -26.00 -8.09 -28.62
N THR A 166 -25.82 -8.89 -29.67
CA THR A 166 -24.94 -10.08 -29.65
C THR A 166 -23.44 -9.76 -29.52
N ASP A 167 -23.02 -8.54 -29.88
CA ASP A 167 -21.65 -8.06 -29.72
C ASP A 167 -21.34 -7.70 -28.27
N PHE A 168 -22.36 -7.36 -27.47
CA PHE A 168 -22.24 -7.04 -26.04
C PHE A 168 -22.25 -8.31 -25.17
N THR A 169 -21.32 -9.22 -25.49
CA THR A 169 -21.07 -10.41 -24.69
C THR A 169 -19.57 -10.57 -24.43
N ALA A 170 -19.18 -11.01 -23.23
CA ALA A 170 -17.77 -11.19 -22.89
C ALA A 170 -16.99 -12.07 -23.89
N PRO A 171 -17.54 -13.18 -24.44
CA PRO A 171 -16.87 -13.94 -25.49
C PRO A 171 -16.73 -13.20 -26.84
N ALA A 172 -17.69 -12.36 -27.22
CA ALA A 172 -17.58 -11.55 -28.45
C ALA A 172 -16.49 -10.48 -28.31
N VAL A 173 -16.47 -9.76 -27.19
CA VAL A 173 -15.44 -8.76 -26.87
C VAL A 173 -14.05 -9.39 -26.89
N ARG A 174 -13.84 -10.52 -26.19
CA ARG A 174 -12.55 -11.24 -26.18
C ARG A 174 -12.05 -11.57 -27.57
N ARG A 175 -12.94 -12.07 -28.45
CA ARG A 175 -12.59 -12.38 -29.83
C ARG A 175 -12.21 -11.12 -30.61
N SER A 176 -12.93 -10.01 -30.43
CA SER A 176 -12.62 -8.75 -31.10
C SER A 176 -11.30 -8.14 -30.62
N VAL A 177 -11.04 -8.13 -29.32
CA VAL A 177 -9.77 -7.68 -28.72
C VAL A 177 -8.61 -8.56 -29.20
N ALA A 178 -8.75 -9.88 -29.19
CA ALA A 178 -7.71 -10.80 -29.68
C ALA A 178 -7.42 -10.59 -31.17
N ARG A 179 -8.45 -10.41 -32.01
CA ARG A 179 -8.27 -10.06 -33.43
C ARG A 179 -7.54 -8.73 -33.59
N PHE A 180 -7.90 -7.72 -32.80
CA PHE A 180 -7.25 -6.41 -32.84
C PHE A 180 -5.78 -6.49 -32.43
N ALA A 181 -5.45 -7.25 -31.37
CA ALA A 181 -4.08 -7.50 -30.92
C ALA A 181 -3.21 -8.14 -32.02
N GLN A 182 -3.77 -9.07 -32.80
CA GLN A 182 -3.06 -9.70 -33.91
C GLN A 182 -2.82 -8.76 -35.10
N LYS A 183 -3.80 -7.88 -35.40
CA LYS A 183 -3.69 -6.89 -36.48
C LYS A 183 -4.65 -5.72 -36.23
N ALA A 184 -4.07 -4.58 -35.90
CA ALA A 184 -4.79 -3.36 -35.51
C ALA A 184 -5.19 -2.51 -36.74
N THR A 185 -6.27 -2.92 -37.43
CA THR A 185 -6.83 -2.14 -38.55
C THR A 185 -7.85 -1.11 -38.05
N ALA A 186 -8.06 -0.04 -38.84
CA ALA A 186 -9.06 0.99 -38.53
C ALA A 186 -10.49 0.41 -38.41
N ALA A 187 -10.84 -0.59 -39.21
CA ALA A 187 -12.14 -1.25 -39.12
C ALA A 187 -12.34 -1.97 -37.77
N ARG A 188 -11.31 -2.70 -37.30
CA ARG A 188 -11.35 -3.39 -36.00
C ARG A 188 -11.31 -2.43 -34.83
N GLN A 189 -10.63 -1.29 -34.99
CA GLN A 189 -10.68 -0.21 -34.01
C GLN A 189 -12.11 0.31 -33.85
N ARG A 190 -12.80 0.60 -34.96
CA ARG A 190 -14.21 1.03 -34.94
C ARG A 190 -15.15 0.00 -34.31
N GLU A 191 -14.93 -1.30 -34.55
CA GLU A 191 -15.69 -2.37 -33.88
C GLU A 191 -15.56 -2.28 -32.35
N LEU A 192 -14.37 -1.98 -31.82
CA LEU A 192 -14.12 -1.83 -30.38
C LEU A 192 -14.59 -0.48 -29.84
N GLU A 193 -14.53 0.60 -30.61
CA GLU A 193 -15.10 1.92 -30.25
C GLU A 193 -16.61 1.85 -30.03
N ILE A 194 -17.32 1.04 -30.83
CA ILE A 194 -18.77 0.79 -30.65
C ILE A 194 -19.05 0.05 -29.34
N LEU A 195 -18.16 -0.83 -28.88
CA LEU A 195 -18.33 -1.53 -27.60
C LEU A 195 -18.06 -0.62 -26.40
N ASP A 196 -17.31 0.46 -26.61
CA ASP A 196 -17.05 1.51 -25.63
C ASP A 196 -16.57 0.92 -24.27
N THR A 197 -17.16 1.34 -23.16
CA THR A 197 -16.74 0.92 -21.82
C THR A 197 -17.00 -0.56 -21.53
N TYR A 198 -17.88 -1.23 -22.28
CA TYR A 198 -18.11 -2.67 -22.11
C TYR A 198 -16.86 -3.50 -22.44
N ALA A 199 -15.99 -2.97 -23.31
CA ALA A 199 -14.74 -3.61 -23.68
C ALA A 199 -13.58 -3.34 -22.69
N LEU A 200 -13.75 -2.46 -21.69
CA LEU A 200 -12.65 -2.05 -20.79
C LEU A 200 -11.89 -3.20 -20.13
N PRO A 201 -12.55 -4.23 -19.55
CA PRO A 201 -11.82 -5.30 -18.87
C PRO A 201 -10.82 -5.99 -19.79
N GLU A 202 -11.26 -6.30 -21.01
CA GLU A 202 -10.46 -7.03 -22.01
C GLU A 202 -9.43 -6.12 -22.70
N LEU A 203 -9.78 -4.85 -22.96
CA LEU A 203 -8.85 -3.86 -23.51
C LEU A 203 -7.69 -3.57 -22.53
N LEU A 204 -8.00 -3.44 -21.23
CA LEU A 204 -6.98 -3.19 -20.23
C LEU A 204 -6.05 -4.38 -20.05
N ALA A 205 -6.61 -5.60 -19.98
CA ALA A 205 -5.80 -6.82 -19.92
C ALA A 205 -4.85 -6.90 -21.12
N ALA A 206 -5.37 -6.69 -22.33
CA ALA A 206 -4.56 -6.72 -23.55
C ALA A 206 -3.48 -5.61 -23.60
N ALA A 207 -3.78 -4.41 -23.08
CA ALA A 207 -2.83 -3.30 -22.99
C ALA A 207 -1.66 -3.62 -22.04
N LEU A 208 -1.94 -4.30 -20.92
CA LEU A 208 -0.96 -4.68 -19.91
C LEU A 208 -0.07 -5.85 -20.36
N GLU A 209 -0.61 -6.77 -21.16
CA GLU A 209 0.09 -7.99 -21.58
C GLU A 209 0.87 -7.83 -22.90
N THR A 210 0.44 -6.90 -23.76
CA THR A 210 1.04 -6.71 -25.09
C THR A 210 2.50 -6.22 -24.99
N PRO A 211 3.47 -6.92 -25.63
CA PRO A 211 4.85 -6.47 -25.70
C PRO A 211 5.07 -5.35 -26.73
N ASP A 212 4.27 -5.32 -27.81
CA ASP A 212 4.38 -4.39 -28.93
C ASP A 212 3.97 -2.94 -28.54
N PRO A 213 4.88 -1.95 -28.64
CA PRO A 213 4.58 -0.55 -28.33
C PRO A 213 3.45 0.05 -29.19
N GLU A 214 3.34 -0.30 -30.46
CA GLU A 214 2.32 0.28 -31.36
C GLU A 214 0.93 -0.23 -30.99
N VAL A 215 0.80 -1.54 -30.80
CA VAL A 215 -0.45 -2.17 -30.38
C VAL A 215 -0.86 -1.68 -28.98
N ARG A 216 0.10 -1.53 -28.06
CA ARG A 216 -0.15 -0.95 -26.73
C ARG A 216 -0.66 0.48 -26.81
N ALA A 217 -0.03 1.34 -27.60
CA ALA A 217 -0.47 2.72 -27.79
C ALA A 217 -1.94 2.77 -28.27
N ARG A 218 -2.29 1.93 -29.25
CA ARG A 218 -3.67 1.81 -29.75
C ARG A 218 -4.66 1.32 -28.68
N PHE A 219 -4.30 0.29 -27.89
CA PHE A 219 -5.16 -0.15 -26.78
C PHE A 219 -5.36 0.94 -25.74
N THR A 220 -4.29 1.64 -25.34
CA THR A 220 -4.42 2.76 -24.40
C THR A 220 -5.17 3.96 -24.99
N GLY A 221 -5.13 4.14 -26.32
CA GLY A 221 -5.97 5.09 -27.04
C GLY A 221 -7.46 4.72 -26.96
N LEU A 222 -7.81 3.45 -27.16
CA LEU A 222 -9.18 2.95 -26.98
C LEU A 222 -9.67 3.10 -25.54
N LEU A 223 -8.82 2.79 -24.55
CA LEU A 223 -9.11 3.01 -23.13
C LEU A 223 -9.34 4.50 -22.82
N ALA A 224 -8.44 5.36 -23.29
CA ALA A 224 -8.53 6.82 -23.15
C ALA A 224 -9.81 7.36 -23.79
N HIS A 225 -10.17 6.87 -24.97
CA HIS A 225 -11.39 7.22 -25.69
C HIS A 225 -12.64 6.79 -24.92
N ALA A 226 -12.76 5.52 -24.54
CA ALA A 226 -13.94 5.01 -23.83
C ALA A 226 -14.16 5.69 -22.47
N THR A 227 -13.07 5.97 -21.75
CA THR A 227 -13.13 6.59 -20.41
C THR A 227 -13.06 8.12 -20.43
N GLN A 228 -12.84 8.73 -21.60
CA GLN A 228 -12.57 10.17 -21.77
C GLN A 228 -11.39 10.68 -20.92
N ARG A 229 -10.42 9.80 -20.62
CA ARG A 229 -9.20 10.13 -19.86
C ARG A 229 -8.06 10.53 -20.81
N SER A 230 -7.30 11.55 -20.46
CA SER A 230 -6.07 11.95 -21.17
C SER A 230 -4.87 11.08 -20.78
N ALA A 231 -4.99 9.76 -20.95
CA ALA A 231 -4.00 8.76 -20.49
C ALA A 231 -3.55 7.78 -21.59
N ALA A 232 -3.68 8.16 -22.87
CA ALA A 232 -3.15 7.38 -23.98
C ALA A 232 -1.61 7.43 -23.98
N LEU A 233 -0.96 6.27 -24.16
CA LEU A 233 0.48 6.20 -24.28
C LEU A 233 0.91 6.45 -25.73
N PRO A 234 1.90 7.34 -25.98
CA PRO A 234 2.46 7.50 -27.31
C PRO A 234 3.34 6.29 -27.68
N VAL A 235 3.49 6.05 -28.99
CA VAL A 235 4.23 4.89 -29.52
C VAL A 235 5.72 4.95 -29.15
N ASP A 236 6.28 6.15 -29.10
CA ASP A 236 7.67 6.47 -28.78
C ASP A 236 7.93 6.72 -27.29
N ALA A 237 6.96 6.41 -26.41
CA ALA A 237 7.09 6.56 -24.97
C ALA A 237 8.34 5.84 -24.42
N SER A 238 9.09 6.53 -23.58
CA SER A 238 10.21 5.93 -22.84
C SER A 238 9.74 4.80 -21.93
N ALA A 239 10.63 3.87 -21.59
CA ALA A 239 10.29 2.77 -20.67
C ALA A 239 9.77 3.26 -19.31
N ALA A 240 10.19 4.44 -18.85
CA ALA A 240 9.68 5.06 -17.64
C ALA A 240 8.25 5.61 -17.80
N GLU A 241 7.93 6.22 -18.93
CA GLU A 241 6.58 6.70 -19.26
C GLU A 241 5.61 5.55 -19.42
N VAL A 242 6.00 4.48 -20.11
CA VAL A 242 5.18 3.27 -20.23
C VAL A 242 4.85 2.70 -18.86
N ARG A 243 5.86 2.52 -17.98
CA ARG A 243 5.62 2.02 -16.61
C ARG A 243 4.67 2.93 -15.82
N ARG A 244 4.82 4.25 -15.93
CA ARG A 244 3.95 5.21 -15.24
C ARG A 244 2.51 5.16 -15.78
N GLY A 245 2.33 5.20 -17.10
CA GLY A 245 1.00 5.18 -17.71
C GLY A 245 0.25 3.86 -17.49
N LEU A 246 0.93 2.72 -17.61
CA LEU A 246 0.31 1.42 -17.30
C LEU A 246 0.00 1.28 -15.80
N SER A 247 0.82 1.85 -14.93
CA SER A 247 0.52 1.91 -13.50
C SER A 247 -0.70 2.79 -13.21
N ASP A 248 -0.84 3.94 -13.88
CA ASP A 248 -2.01 4.82 -13.76
C ASP A 248 -3.29 4.09 -14.18
N TRP A 249 -3.27 3.43 -15.34
CA TRP A 249 -4.41 2.61 -15.81
C TRP A 249 -4.78 1.50 -14.82
N ARG A 250 -3.78 0.80 -14.30
CA ARG A 250 -4.00 -0.28 -13.32
C ARG A 250 -4.58 0.27 -12.01
N SER A 251 -4.11 1.42 -11.55
CA SER A 251 -4.62 2.08 -10.34
C SER A 251 -6.04 2.61 -10.55
N TRP A 252 -6.33 3.23 -11.70
CA TRP A 252 -7.66 3.69 -12.04
C TRP A 252 -8.65 2.53 -12.12
N TRP A 253 -8.29 1.45 -12.82
CA TRP A 253 -9.14 0.25 -12.88
C TRP A 253 -9.38 -0.36 -11.51
N PHE A 254 -8.35 -0.42 -10.66
CA PHE A 254 -8.51 -0.94 -9.31
C PHE A 254 -9.57 -0.20 -8.48
N ILE A 255 -9.71 1.11 -8.71
CA ILE A 255 -10.71 1.97 -8.06
C ILE A 255 -12.09 1.78 -8.72
N HIS A 256 -12.17 1.82 -10.05
CA HIS A 256 -13.44 1.98 -10.77
C HIS A 256 -14.01 0.70 -11.39
N GLU A 257 -13.31 -0.43 -11.34
CA GLU A 257 -13.79 -1.71 -11.88
C GLU A 257 -15.25 -2.07 -11.47
N PRO A 258 -15.73 -1.82 -10.23
CA PRO A 258 -17.10 -2.14 -9.85
C PRO A 258 -18.17 -1.41 -10.69
N ASP A 259 -17.85 -0.23 -11.25
CA ASP A 259 -18.79 0.51 -12.10
C ASP A 259 -18.99 -0.17 -13.46
N PHE A 260 -18.05 -0.98 -13.95
CA PHE A 260 -18.06 -1.48 -15.33
C PHE A 260 -18.27 -2.98 -15.46
N VAL A 261 -18.26 -3.72 -14.35
CA VAL A 261 -18.31 -5.17 -14.34
C VAL A 261 -19.52 -5.66 -13.56
N GLU A 262 -20.26 -6.60 -14.16
CA GLU A 262 -21.36 -7.29 -13.48
C GLU A 262 -20.80 -8.34 -12.50
N ARG A 263 -21.38 -8.39 -11.29
CA ARG A 263 -20.98 -9.33 -10.25
C ARG A 263 -22.07 -10.36 -9.99
N GLU A 264 -21.82 -11.58 -10.45
CA GLU A 264 -22.71 -12.72 -10.23
C GLU A 264 -22.07 -13.82 -9.39
N GLY A 265 -22.92 -14.65 -8.76
CA GLY A 265 -22.49 -15.84 -8.01
C GLY A 265 -21.36 -15.57 -7.02
N THR A 266 -20.24 -16.28 -7.20
CA THR A 266 -19.06 -16.18 -6.32
C THR A 266 -18.36 -14.84 -6.37
N ALA A 267 -18.40 -14.14 -7.51
CA ALA A 267 -17.80 -12.80 -7.66
C ALA A 267 -18.55 -11.77 -6.79
N ARG A 268 -19.88 -11.87 -6.71
CA ARG A 268 -20.70 -11.04 -5.83
C ARG A 268 -20.40 -11.32 -4.35
N VAL A 269 -20.24 -12.60 -3.99
CA VAL A 269 -19.86 -12.97 -2.62
C VAL A 269 -18.45 -12.46 -2.28
N ALA A 270 -17.48 -12.60 -3.19
CA ALA A 270 -16.14 -12.06 -2.99
C ALA A 270 -16.15 -10.53 -2.82
N ALA A 271 -17.03 -9.83 -3.54
CA ALA A 271 -17.22 -8.39 -3.43
C ALA A 271 -17.66 -7.94 -2.03
N THR A 272 -18.37 -8.79 -1.27
CA THR A 272 -18.82 -8.44 0.09
C THR A 272 -17.66 -8.15 1.04
N LEU A 273 -16.51 -8.77 0.81
CA LEU A 273 -15.28 -8.51 1.56
C LEU A 273 -14.29 -7.69 0.75
N GLY A 274 -14.20 -7.92 -0.57
CA GLY A 274 -13.23 -7.31 -1.47
C GLY A 274 -13.52 -5.85 -1.86
N ASP A 275 -14.80 -5.48 -2.03
CA ASP A 275 -15.22 -4.11 -2.33
C ASP A 275 -15.53 -3.36 -1.05
N THR A 276 -14.54 -3.34 -0.17
CA THR A 276 -14.57 -2.58 1.07
C THR A 276 -13.37 -1.66 1.09
N ARG A 277 -13.50 -0.53 1.77
CA ARG A 277 -12.41 0.44 1.92
C ARG A 277 -11.17 -0.24 2.48
N TYR A 278 -11.32 -1.10 3.50
CA TYR A 278 -10.20 -1.82 4.09
C TYR A 278 -9.58 -2.85 3.14
N ALA A 279 -10.37 -3.64 2.43
CA ALA A 279 -9.83 -4.65 1.52
C ALA A 279 -9.13 -4.03 0.31
N LYS A 280 -9.74 -3.03 -0.33
CA LYS A 280 -9.10 -2.29 -1.44
C LYS A 280 -7.81 -1.61 -0.96
N TRP A 281 -7.83 -0.96 0.19
CA TRP A 281 -6.63 -0.36 0.77
C TRP A 281 -5.53 -1.38 1.08
N THR A 282 -5.89 -2.54 1.66
CA THR A 282 -4.94 -3.61 2.00
C THR A 282 -4.33 -4.24 0.73
N VAL A 283 -5.16 -4.54 -0.27
CA VAL A 283 -4.69 -5.07 -1.56
C VAL A 283 -3.80 -4.04 -2.26
N GLY A 284 -4.16 -2.76 -2.22
CA GLY A 284 -3.32 -1.67 -2.73
C GLY A 284 -1.96 -1.65 -2.05
N ALA A 285 -1.91 -1.75 -0.71
CA ALA A 285 -0.66 -1.78 0.05
C ALA A 285 0.23 -2.99 -0.32
N VAL A 286 -0.35 -4.18 -0.46
CA VAL A 286 0.40 -5.41 -0.81
C VAL A 286 0.90 -5.37 -2.26
N THR A 287 0.11 -4.79 -3.17
CA THR A 287 0.46 -4.68 -4.60
C THR A 287 1.35 -3.49 -4.94
N GLY A 288 1.73 -2.67 -3.94
CA GLY A 288 2.55 -1.48 -4.13
C GLY A 288 1.79 -0.27 -4.70
N GLN A 289 0.46 -0.34 -4.76
CA GLN A 289 -0.41 0.77 -5.15
C GLN A 289 -0.72 1.65 -3.92
N LEU A 290 0.32 2.31 -3.40
CA LEU A 290 0.24 3.18 -2.22
C LEU A 290 -0.22 4.62 -2.54
N GLY A 291 -0.62 4.87 -3.79
CA GLY A 291 -1.04 6.18 -4.26
C GLY A 291 0.12 7.14 -4.56
N LEU A 292 -0.24 8.40 -4.78
CA LEU A 292 0.68 9.51 -5.01
C LEU A 292 0.86 10.31 -3.73
N SER A 293 2.06 10.85 -3.53
CA SER A 293 2.36 11.80 -2.47
C SER A 293 1.61 13.09 -2.72
N THR A 294 0.88 13.59 -1.71
CA THR A 294 0.14 14.87 -1.85
C THR A 294 1.07 16.09 -1.95
N ARG A 295 2.34 15.93 -1.58
CA ARG A 295 3.35 16.99 -1.60
C ARG A 295 3.92 17.24 -2.99
N ASP A 296 4.33 16.18 -3.69
CA ASP A 296 5.08 16.24 -4.94
C ASP A 296 4.45 15.45 -6.10
N ASN A 297 3.27 14.85 -5.90
CA ASN A 297 2.55 14.03 -6.88
C ASN A 297 3.37 12.85 -7.44
N GLU A 298 4.40 12.42 -6.72
CA GLU A 298 5.19 11.26 -7.09
C GLU A 298 4.61 9.97 -6.48
N PRO A 299 4.74 8.81 -7.16
CA PRO A 299 4.33 7.53 -6.60
C PRO A 299 5.05 7.21 -5.29
N VAL A 300 4.29 7.01 -4.21
CA VAL A 300 4.83 6.75 -2.86
C VAL A 300 5.74 5.52 -2.87
N TYR A 301 5.35 4.46 -3.58
CA TYR A 301 6.16 3.25 -3.70
C TYR A 301 7.55 3.51 -4.32
N ALA A 302 7.64 4.37 -5.33
CA ALA A 302 8.92 4.70 -5.97
C ALA A 302 9.85 5.43 -4.99
N LYS A 303 9.32 6.43 -4.28
CA LYS A 303 10.04 7.16 -3.23
C LYS A 303 10.49 6.24 -2.09
N LEU A 304 9.61 5.33 -1.66
CA LEU A 304 9.91 4.34 -0.61
C LEU A 304 11.06 3.43 -1.02
N LYS A 305 11.06 2.94 -2.28
CA LYS A 305 12.12 2.08 -2.82
C LYS A 305 13.48 2.77 -2.85
N GLU A 306 13.52 4.08 -3.07
CA GLU A 306 14.76 4.88 -3.06
C GLU A 306 15.23 5.17 -1.63
N ARG A 307 14.31 5.56 -0.74
CA ARG A 307 14.63 6.14 0.57
C ARG A 307 14.73 5.11 1.70
N ALA A 308 13.89 4.08 1.70
CA ALA A 308 13.82 3.07 2.76
C ALA A 308 15.10 2.24 2.93
N PRO A 309 15.82 1.83 1.87
CA PRO A 309 17.08 1.10 2.04
C PRO A 309 18.12 1.87 2.85
N ILE A 310 18.19 3.20 2.71
CA ILE A 310 19.15 4.04 3.45
C ILE A 310 18.89 3.93 4.95
N THR A 311 17.64 4.14 5.37
CA THR A 311 17.22 4.04 6.78
C THR A 311 17.43 2.64 7.33
N PHE A 312 17.04 1.60 6.58
CA PHE A 312 17.14 0.21 7.04
C PHE A 312 18.57 -0.28 7.15
N VAL A 313 19.43 0.03 6.18
CA VAL A 313 20.85 -0.32 6.25
C VAL A 313 21.51 0.41 7.42
N MET A 314 21.26 1.71 7.60
CA MET A 314 21.81 2.47 8.72
C MET A 314 21.35 1.90 10.07
N THR A 315 20.05 1.62 10.21
CA THR A 315 19.47 1.05 11.44
C THR A 315 20.03 -0.34 11.74
N PHE A 316 20.15 -1.19 10.72
CA PHE A 316 20.72 -2.53 10.86
C PHE A 316 22.19 -2.49 11.25
N LEU A 317 22.99 -1.63 10.61
CA LEU A 317 24.40 -1.45 10.96
C LEU A 317 24.56 -0.89 12.37
N ALA A 318 23.69 0.02 12.80
CA ALA A 318 23.72 0.58 14.15
C ALA A 318 23.39 -0.49 15.19
N MET A 319 22.39 -1.34 14.91
CA MET A 319 22.07 -2.49 15.74
C MET A 319 23.23 -3.48 15.83
N LEU A 320 23.87 -3.79 14.70
CA LEU A 320 25.01 -4.69 14.65
C LEU A 320 26.18 -4.13 15.46
N LEU A 321 26.49 -2.85 15.30
CA LEU A 321 27.53 -2.15 16.08
C LEU A 321 27.19 -2.17 17.58
N ALA A 322 25.95 -1.83 17.94
CA ALA A 322 25.48 -1.85 19.32
C ALA A 322 25.59 -3.24 19.94
N PHE A 323 25.14 -4.29 19.24
CA PHE A 323 25.19 -5.67 19.72
C PHE A 323 26.63 -6.17 19.88
N THR A 324 27.48 -5.97 18.85
CA THR A 324 28.89 -6.40 18.87
C THR A 324 29.71 -5.75 19.97
N LEU A 325 29.40 -4.51 20.36
CA LEU A 325 30.02 -3.83 21.49
C LEU A 325 29.35 -4.16 22.82
N ALA A 326 28.03 -4.36 22.84
CA ALA A 326 27.27 -4.62 24.07
C ALA A 326 27.66 -5.96 24.70
N VAL A 327 27.86 -7.01 23.90
CA VAL A 327 28.25 -8.33 24.41
C VAL A 327 29.57 -8.28 25.20
N PRO A 328 30.70 -7.81 24.64
CA PRO A 328 31.97 -7.74 25.36
C PRO A 328 31.93 -6.72 26.51
N ILE A 329 31.31 -5.55 26.33
CA ILE A 329 31.22 -4.54 27.38
C ILE A 329 30.42 -5.08 28.58
N GLY A 330 29.25 -5.66 28.34
CA GLY A 330 28.42 -6.25 29.39
C GLY A 330 29.12 -7.42 30.09
N ALA A 331 29.80 -8.28 29.33
CA ALA A 331 30.55 -9.40 29.88
C ALA A 331 31.73 -8.94 30.76
N PHE A 332 32.51 -7.97 30.27
CA PHE A 332 33.63 -7.39 31.01
C PHE A 332 33.18 -6.69 32.29
N SER A 333 32.06 -5.97 32.21
CA SER A 333 31.41 -5.26 33.32
C SER A 333 30.94 -6.22 34.43
N ALA A 334 30.40 -7.39 34.06
CA ALA A 334 30.03 -8.44 35.01
C ALA A 334 31.25 -9.16 35.60
N TRP A 335 32.29 -9.44 34.80
CA TRP A 335 33.50 -10.13 35.26
C TRP A 335 34.31 -9.31 36.27
N ARG A 336 34.50 -8.00 36.04
CA ARG A 336 35.25 -7.11 36.95
C ARG A 336 34.36 -6.41 37.98
N ARG A 337 33.30 -7.07 38.43
CA ARG A 337 32.39 -6.53 39.44
C ARG A 337 33.19 -6.11 40.70
N GLY A 338 32.86 -4.94 41.23
CA GLY A 338 33.46 -4.39 42.47
C GLY A 338 34.61 -3.40 42.28
N ARG A 339 35.21 -3.25 41.09
CA ARG A 339 36.28 -2.25 40.86
C ARG A 339 35.73 -0.86 40.48
N VAL A 340 36.53 0.19 40.66
CA VAL A 340 36.17 1.58 40.27
C VAL A 340 35.85 1.69 38.78
N TRP A 341 36.62 1.02 37.92
CA TRP A 341 36.33 0.92 36.48
C TRP A 341 34.91 0.43 36.16
N ASN A 342 34.40 -0.48 36.98
CA ASN A 342 33.04 -0.97 36.82
C ASN A 342 31.99 0.11 37.13
N ARG A 343 32.24 0.93 38.17
CA ARG A 343 31.37 2.06 38.53
C ARG A 343 31.37 3.11 37.42
N VAL A 344 32.54 3.48 36.89
CA VAL A 344 32.68 4.43 35.78
C VAL A 344 31.95 3.94 34.53
N LEU A 345 32.17 2.68 34.13
CA LEU A 345 31.51 2.08 32.96
C LEU A 345 29.98 2.04 33.15
N THR A 346 29.51 1.62 34.31
CA THR A 346 28.07 1.56 34.61
C THR A 346 27.44 2.95 34.59
N ALA A 347 28.11 3.95 35.17
CA ALA A 347 27.64 5.33 35.15
C ALA A 347 27.60 5.89 33.71
N SER A 348 28.61 5.60 32.90
CA SER A 348 28.67 6.04 31.49
C SER A 348 27.52 5.43 30.67
N LEU A 349 27.26 4.14 30.84
CA LEU A 349 26.14 3.44 30.19
C LEU A 349 24.79 3.97 30.69
N PHE A 350 24.68 4.32 31.97
CA PHE A 350 23.47 4.93 32.53
C PHE A 350 23.20 6.31 31.93
N VAL A 351 24.22 7.16 31.82
CA VAL A 351 24.11 8.46 31.12
C VAL A 351 23.67 8.25 29.67
N GLY A 352 24.31 7.33 28.94
CA GLY A 352 23.94 7.02 27.55
C GLY A 352 22.50 6.52 27.39
N TYR A 353 21.97 5.81 28.39
CA TYR A 353 20.58 5.35 28.41
C TYR A 353 19.59 6.49 28.73
N SER A 354 19.97 7.43 29.60
CA SER A 354 19.10 8.52 30.07
C SER A 354 18.98 9.68 29.07
N LEU A 355 19.90 9.80 28.11
CA LEU A 355 19.89 10.89 27.14
C LEU A 355 18.97 10.59 25.95
N PRO A 356 18.11 11.54 25.52
CA PRO A 356 17.34 11.39 24.30
C PRO A 356 18.24 11.21 23.07
N THR A 357 17.84 10.34 22.13
CA THR A 357 18.62 10.05 20.90
C THR A 357 18.94 11.32 20.10
N PHE A 358 17.98 12.24 19.98
CA PHE A 358 18.18 13.50 19.26
C PHE A 358 19.25 14.38 19.90
N TRP A 359 19.34 14.38 21.23
CA TRP A 359 20.32 15.19 21.95
C TRP A 359 21.72 14.63 21.74
N VAL A 360 21.89 13.31 21.84
CA VAL A 360 23.15 12.63 21.55
C VAL A 360 23.59 12.90 20.10
N ALA A 361 22.65 12.84 19.16
CA ALA A 361 22.89 13.17 17.76
C ALA A 361 23.40 14.60 17.58
N GLN A 362 22.75 15.57 18.21
CA GLN A 362 23.11 16.99 18.10
C GLN A 362 24.49 17.29 18.70
N VAL A 363 24.83 16.68 19.83
CA VAL A 363 26.16 16.83 20.45
C VAL A 363 27.24 16.23 19.56
N LEU A 364 27.04 14.99 19.07
CA LEU A 364 28.00 14.33 18.20
C LEU A 364 28.16 15.04 16.86
N PHE A 365 27.08 15.57 16.29
CA PHE A 365 27.10 16.40 15.09
C PHE A 365 27.95 17.66 15.30
N SER A 366 27.72 18.37 16.42
CA SER A 366 28.48 19.58 16.77
C SER A 366 29.97 19.30 16.93
N LEU A 367 30.33 18.20 17.60
CA LEU A 367 31.73 17.78 17.78
C LEU A 367 32.37 17.33 16.45
N ALA A 368 31.64 16.61 15.62
CA ALA A 368 32.11 16.14 14.31
C ALA A 368 32.40 17.31 13.37
N LYS A 369 31.54 18.33 13.37
CA LYS A 369 31.74 19.58 12.61
C LYS A 369 33.02 20.29 13.00
N VAL A 370 33.30 20.41 14.30
CA VAL A 370 34.52 21.05 14.81
C VAL A 370 35.79 20.26 14.41
N ARG A 371 35.69 18.93 14.31
CA ARG A 371 36.83 18.05 13.97
C ARG A 371 36.90 17.65 12.49
N SER A 372 36.06 18.22 11.63
CA SER A 372 35.95 17.90 10.20
C SER A 372 35.77 16.40 9.90
N TYR A 373 35.07 15.67 10.77
CA TYR A 373 34.72 14.28 10.49
C TYR A 373 33.55 14.24 9.49
N ALA A 374 33.86 13.99 8.23
CA ALA A 374 32.87 13.68 7.20
C ALA A 374 32.71 12.16 7.10
N GLY A 375 31.50 11.64 7.35
CA GLY A 375 31.22 10.23 7.09
C GLY A 375 30.04 9.65 7.87
N VAL A 376 29.61 8.47 7.42
CA VAL A 376 28.46 7.72 7.97
C VAL A 376 28.74 7.16 9.36
N ALA A 377 29.99 7.18 9.84
CA ALA A 377 30.36 6.64 11.14
C ALA A 377 29.73 7.39 12.31
N VAL A 378 29.70 8.72 12.28
CA VAL A 378 29.13 9.54 13.36
C VAL A 378 27.62 9.31 13.55
N PRO A 379 26.78 9.38 12.50
CA PRO A 379 25.35 9.07 12.66
C PRO A 379 25.13 7.62 13.10
N LEU A 380 25.95 6.68 12.64
CA LEU A 380 25.88 5.28 13.06
C LEU A 380 26.16 5.10 14.56
N VAL A 381 27.21 5.76 15.06
CA VAL A 381 27.56 5.74 16.49
C VAL A 381 26.49 6.44 17.32
N ALA A 382 25.98 7.60 16.86
CA ALA A 382 24.91 8.32 17.53
C ALA A 382 23.66 7.44 17.72
N LEU A 383 23.28 6.70 16.67
CA LEU A 383 22.16 5.76 16.72
C LEU A 383 22.47 4.53 17.60
N ALA A 384 23.69 3.99 17.54
CA ALA A 384 24.07 2.78 18.25
C ALA A 384 24.21 2.97 19.76
N ILE A 385 24.53 4.16 20.26
CA ILE A 385 24.77 4.42 21.69
C ILE A 385 23.58 4.03 22.57
N THR A 386 22.36 4.33 22.13
CA THR A 386 21.13 4.07 22.91
C THR A 386 20.86 2.57 23.02
N ALA A 387 20.99 1.83 21.92
CA ALA A 387 20.91 0.38 21.91
C ALA A 387 22.07 -0.27 22.68
N LEU A 388 23.29 0.25 22.56
CA LEU A 388 24.48 -0.23 23.26
C LEU A 388 24.29 -0.16 24.78
N ALA A 389 23.82 0.98 25.30
CA ALA A 389 23.55 1.16 26.72
C ALA A 389 22.54 0.13 27.23
N THR A 390 21.46 -0.09 26.47
CA THR A 390 20.41 -1.04 26.83
C THR A 390 20.89 -2.49 26.77
N LEU A 391 21.51 -2.90 25.67
CA LEU A 391 21.95 -4.28 25.45
C LEU A 391 23.08 -4.67 26.40
N SER A 392 24.05 -3.78 26.65
CA SER A 392 25.17 -4.06 27.57
C SER A 392 24.71 -4.27 29.02
N ARG A 393 23.68 -3.53 29.46
CA ARG A 393 23.05 -3.70 30.78
C ARG A 393 22.40 -5.07 30.92
N HIS A 394 21.65 -5.50 29.91
CA HIS A 394 21.01 -6.81 29.92
C HIS A 394 22.03 -7.95 29.84
N GLN A 395 23.03 -7.83 28.96
CA GLN A 395 24.13 -8.79 28.88
C GLN A 395 24.85 -8.96 30.22
N ARG A 396 25.09 -7.85 30.93
CA ARG A 396 25.69 -7.90 32.27
C ARG A 396 24.81 -8.66 33.26
N SER A 397 23.51 -8.37 33.30
CA SER A 397 22.56 -9.07 34.19
C SER A 397 22.57 -10.56 33.92
N SER A 398 22.42 -10.94 32.65
CA SER A 398 22.40 -12.33 32.23
C SER A 398 23.72 -13.05 32.53
N LEU A 399 24.87 -12.38 32.37
CA LEU A 399 26.15 -13.02 32.72
C LEU A 399 26.30 -13.24 34.24
N LEU A 400 25.85 -12.28 35.06
CA LEU A 400 25.89 -12.43 36.51
C LEU A 400 25.01 -13.60 36.99
N GLU A 401 23.82 -13.77 36.41
CA GLU A 401 22.93 -14.90 36.70
C GLU A 401 23.59 -16.22 36.30
N VAL A 402 24.12 -16.31 35.09
CA VAL A 402 24.69 -17.55 34.54
C VAL A 402 25.97 -17.98 35.26
N ILE A 403 26.79 -17.03 35.75
CA ILE A 403 28.02 -17.34 36.51
C ILE A 403 27.72 -18.17 37.78
N HIS A 404 26.50 -18.09 38.32
CA HIS A 404 26.09 -18.84 39.50
C HIS A 404 25.51 -20.23 39.21
N ALA A 405 25.35 -20.61 37.94
CA ALA A 405 24.79 -21.90 37.54
C ALA A 405 25.70 -23.10 37.89
N ASP A 406 25.10 -24.26 38.13
CA ASP A 406 25.80 -25.44 38.64
C ASP A 406 26.92 -25.93 37.73
N TYR A 407 26.70 -25.97 36.42
CA TYR A 407 27.73 -26.38 35.46
C TYR A 407 28.95 -25.43 35.46
N VAL A 408 28.75 -24.15 35.77
CA VAL A 408 29.83 -23.16 35.93
C VAL A 408 30.58 -23.40 37.24
N ARG A 409 29.87 -23.70 38.34
CA ARG A 409 30.50 -24.09 39.61
C ARG A 409 31.33 -25.36 39.47
N THR A 410 30.83 -26.36 38.74
CA THR A 410 31.58 -27.58 38.43
C THR A 410 32.83 -27.28 37.60
N ALA A 411 32.74 -26.40 36.59
CA ALA A 411 33.90 -26.00 35.80
C ALA A 411 34.96 -25.27 36.66
N ARG A 412 34.52 -24.44 37.62
CA ARG A 412 35.41 -23.80 38.60
C ARG A 412 36.08 -24.83 39.51
N ALA A 413 35.32 -25.82 40.00
CA ALA A 413 35.87 -26.91 40.82
C ALA A 413 36.91 -27.76 40.06
N LYS A 414 36.77 -27.88 38.74
CA LYS A 414 37.76 -28.51 37.84
C LYS A 414 38.97 -27.63 37.51
N GLY A 415 39.11 -26.45 38.13
CA GLY A 415 40.28 -25.58 37.94
C GLY A 415 40.22 -24.63 36.75
N ALA A 416 39.05 -24.40 36.14
CA ALA A 416 38.93 -23.43 35.05
C ALA A 416 39.24 -22.00 35.53
N SER A 417 40.12 -21.29 34.80
CA SER A 417 40.45 -19.89 35.09
C SER A 417 39.24 -18.97 34.98
N SER A 418 39.23 -17.85 35.72
CA SER A 418 38.08 -16.93 35.74
C SER A 418 37.72 -16.35 34.37
N VAL A 419 38.71 -16.17 33.50
CA VAL A 419 38.51 -15.69 32.12
C VAL A 419 37.85 -16.76 31.26
N ARG A 420 38.34 -18.02 31.33
CA ARG A 420 37.74 -19.14 30.61
C ARG A 420 36.32 -19.42 31.11
N LEU A 421 36.10 -19.30 32.41
CA LEU A 421 34.78 -19.42 33.04
C LEU A 421 33.79 -18.38 32.47
N ALA A 422 34.18 -17.12 32.39
CA ALA A 422 33.34 -16.04 31.90
C ALA A 422 33.10 -16.14 30.38
N LEU A 423 34.16 -16.24 29.57
CA LEU A 423 34.07 -16.12 28.10
C LEU A 423 33.65 -17.41 27.39
N VAL A 424 33.99 -18.58 27.94
CA VAL A 424 33.72 -19.87 27.27
C VAL A 424 32.51 -20.58 27.90
N HIS A 425 32.44 -20.63 29.22
CA HIS A 425 31.39 -21.40 29.90
C HIS A 425 30.11 -20.58 30.14
N ALA A 426 30.22 -19.34 30.61
CA ALA A 426 29.05 -18.52 30.94
C ALA A 426 28.51 -17.69 29.77
N LEU A 427 29.38 -17.08 28.96
CA LEU A 427 28.99 -16.13 27.90
C LEU A 427 28.02 -16.73 26.87
N ARG A 428 28.28 -17.96 26.42
CA ARG A 428 27.45 -18.64 25.41
C ARG A 428 25.97 -18.71 25.81
N ASN A 429 25.70 -18.94 27.09
CA ASN A 429 24.33 -19.01 27.61
C ASN A 429 23.80 -17.63 28.03
N ALA A 430 24.68 -16.73 28.47
CA ALA A 430 24.32 -15.37 28.85
C ALA A 430 23.97 -14.45 27.67
N VAL A 431 24.40 -14.76 26.44
CA VAL A 431 24.10 -13.96 25.24
C VAL A 431 22.67 -14.18 24.73
N LEU A 432 22.02 -15.30 25.06
CA LEU A 432 20.69 -15.65 24.53
C LEU A 432 19.63 -14.55 24.80
N PRO A 433 19.47 -14.02 26.03
CA PRO A 433 18.50 -12.95 26.28
C PRO A 433 18.83 -11.66 25.51
N THR A 434 20.11 -11.34 25.36
CA THR A 434 20.58 -10.15 24.63
C THR A 434 20.24 -10.23 23.14
N VAL A 435 20.31 -11.42 22.54
CA VAL A 435 19.90 -11.65 21.15
C VAL A 435 18.40 -11.39 20.98
N THR A 436 17.57 -11.92 21.89
CA THR A 436 16.11 -11.67 21.89
C THR A 436 15.80 -10.17 21.97
N LEU A 437 16.50 -9.46 22.86
CA LEU A 437 16.31 -8.02 23.06
C LEU A 437 16.79 -7.21 21.85
N ALA A 438 17.81 -7.65 21.13
CA ALA A 438 18.25 -6.98 19.92
C ALA A 438 17.14 -6.94 18.86
N GLY A 439 16.36 -8.02 18.70
CA GLY A 439 15.18 -8.03 17.85
C GLY A 439 14.13 -6.98 18.26
N PHE A 440 13.90 -6.84 19.57
CA PHE A 440 12.95 -5.87 20.14
C PHE A 440 13.43 -4.42 20.07
N GLN A 441 14.74 -4.18 20.02
CA GLN A 441 15.30 -2.82 19.94
C GLN A 441 15.25 -2.24 18.53
N PHE A 442 15.07 -3.06 17.50
CA PHE A 442 15.10 -2.60 16.12
C PHE A 442 14.03 -1.53 15.80
N PRO A 443 12.76 -1.67 16.23
CA PRO A 443 11.72 -0.66 15.99
C PRO A 443 12.02 0.67 16.69
N ALA A 444 12.60 0.61 17.90
CA ALA A 444 13.03 1.81 18.61
C ALA A 444 14.17 2.52 17.87
N LEU A 445 15.11 1.77 17.29
CA LEU A 445 16.16 2.35 16.46
C LEU A 445 15.64 2.92 15.14
N LEU A 446 14.59 2.36 14.53
CA LEU A 446 13.96 2.97 13.35
C LEU A 446 13.43 4.38 13.66
N GLY A 447 12.73 4.55 14.78
CA GLY A 447 12.28 5.87 15.23
C GLY A 447 13.45 6.82 15.52
N GLY A 448 14.51 6.32 16.15
CA GLY A 448 15.76 7.07 16.35
C GLY A 448 16.42 7.48 15.03
N ALA A 449 16.42 6.61 14.02
CA ALA A 449 17.02 6.85 12.72
C ALA A 449 16.39 8.05 12.00
N PHE A 450 15.09 8.30 12.18
CA PHE A 450 14.42 9.44 11.54
C PHE A 450 14.99 10.78 12.03
N VAL A 451 15.25 10.84 13.32
CA VAL A 451 15.88 12.01 13.95
C VAL A 451 17.34 12.13 13.52
N ILE A 452 18.09 11.03 13.46
CA ILE A 452 19.48 11.02 12.97
C ILE A 452 19.54 11.54 11.53
N GLU A 453 18.62 11.11 10.68
CA GLU A 453 18.55 11.54 9.29
C GLU A 453 18.30 13.04 9.16
N GLU A 454 17.45 13.61 10.02
CA GLU A 454 17.22 15.06 10.04
C GLU A 454 18.47 15.82 10.49
N VAL A 455 19.06 15.45 11.62
CA VAL A 455 20.24 16.13 12.20
C VAL A 455 21.44 16.08 11.24
N PHE A 456 21.67 14.93 10.60
CA PHE A 456 22.80 14.72 9.70
C PHE A 456 22.47 14.98 8.22
N SER A 457 21.26 15.46 7.90
CA SER A 457 20.80 15.72 6.52
C SER A 457 20.93 14.51 5.58
N ILE A 458 20.68 13.31 6.10
CA ILE A 458 20.70 12.07 5.33
C ILE A 458 19.32 11.88 4.69
N ARG A 459 19.27 11.79 3.37
CA ARG A 459 18.01 11.65 2.60
C ARG A 459 17.46 10.23 2.64
N GLY A 460 17.09 9.75 3.84
CA GLY A 460 16.43 8.47 4.05
C GLY A 460 14.91 8.58 4.14
N MET A 461 14.26 7.47 4.54
CA MET A 461 12.81 7.39 4.73
C MET A 461 12.33 8.26 5.89
N GLY A 462 13.11 8.38 6.96
CA GLY A 462 12.75 9.20 8.11
C GLY A 462 12.78 10.70 7.80
N TRP A 463 13.76 11.13 7.02
CA TRP A 463 13.86 12.50 6.51
C TRP A 463 12.62 12.91 5.69
N GLU A 464 12.16 12.05 4.78
CA GLU A 464 10.92 12.29 4.03
C GLU A 464 9.69 12.20 4.92
N THR A 465 9.70 11.34 5.95
CA THR A 465 8.56 11.19 6.87
C THR A 465 8.30 12.45 7.68
N LEU A 466 9.34 13.11 8.18
CA LEU A 466 9.17 14.38 8.90
C LEU A 466 8.54 15.46 8.01
N ARG A 467 8.98 15.55 6.75
CA ARG A 467 8.41 16.48 5.77
C ARG A 467 7.00 16.11 5.34
N ALA A 468 6.70 14.81 5.24
CA ALA A 468 5.35 14.32 4.97
C ALA A 468 4.39 14.66 6.11
N ILE A 469 4.85 14.63 7.36
CA ILE A 469 4.06 15.07 8.51
C ILE A 469 3.73 16.56 8.39
N GLU A 470 4.72 17.41 8.08
CA GLU A 470 4.51 18.84 7.85
C GLU A 470 3.55 19.10 6.68
N ALA A 471 3.71 18.37 5.58
CA ALA A 471 2.86 18.47 4.39
C ALA A 471 1.50 17.74 4.51
N HIS A 472 1.22 17.11 5.66
CA HIS A 472 0.02 16.30 5.88
C HIS A 472 -0.19 15.22 4.80
N ASP A 473 0.91 14.63 4.31
CA ASP A 473 0.91 13.57 3.31
C ASP A 473 0.62 12.22 3.95
N THR A 474 -0.69 11.93 4.02
CA THR A 474 -1.22 10.71 4.64
C THR A 474 -0.78 9.45 3.90
N ALA A 475 -0.63 9.50 2.57
CA ALA A 475 -0.21 8.36 1.77
C ALA A 475 1.20 7.90 2.16
N TRP A 476 2.12 8.86 2.33
CA TRP A 476 3.48 8.57 2.79
C TRP A 476 3.52 8.04 4.23
N ILE A 477 2.79 8.67 5.15
CA ILE A 477 2.78 8.28 6.57
C ILE A 477 2.29 6.83 6.71
N VAL A 478 1.17 6.50 6.04
CA VAL A 478 0.59 5.15 6.05
C VAL A 478 1.58 4.13 5.48
N ALA A 479 2.18 4.42 4.33
CA ALA A 479 3.18 3.54 3.72
C ALA A 479 4.37 3.28 4.65
N THR A 480 4.87 4.33 5.31
CA THR A 480 6.01 4.24 6.23
C THR A 480 5.68 3.41 7.47
N VAL A 481 4.49 3.57 8.05
CA VAL A 481 4.05 2.79 9.21
C VAL A 481 3.89 1.31 8.85
N LEU A 482 3.24 1.01 7.72
CA LEU A 482 3.09 -0.37 7.24
C LEU A 482 4.43 -1.04 6.96
N LEU A 483 5.35 -0.34 6.30
CA LEU A 483 6.69 -0.85 6.03
C LEU A 483 7.48 -1.08 7.32
N SER A 484 7.40 -0.14 8.27
CA SER A 484 8.06 -0.26 9.57
C SER A 484 7.52 -1.45 10.37
N ALA A 485 6.22 -1.72 10.31
CA ALA A 485 5.60 -2.90 10.93
C ALA A 485 6.10 -4.19 10.27
N ALA A 486 6.13 -4.26 8.94
CA ALA A 486 6.63 -5.42 8.20
C ALA A 486 8.10 -5.72 8.54
N VAL A 487 8.98 -4.72 8.52
CA VAL A 487 10.41 -4.88 8.83
C VAL A 487 10.61 -5.24 10.31
N THR A 488 9.85 -4.64 11.22
CA THR A 488 9.84 -5.01 12.64
C THR A 488 9.54 -6.48 12.83
N THR A 489 8.49 -6.98 12.18
CA THR A 489 8.11 -8.39 12.23
C THR A 489 9.21 -9.29 11.66
N ILE A 490 9.84 -8.90 10.55
CA ILE A 490 10.98 -9.62 9.96
C ILE A 490 12.15 -9.69 10.96
N MET A 491 12.48 -8.59 11.64
CA MET A 491 13.57 -8.54 12.61
C MET A 491 13.28 -9.37 13.86
N LEU A 492 12.04 -9.41 14.32
CA LEU A 492 11.61 -10.32 15.39
C LEU A 492 11.77 -11.78 14.93
N ILE A 493 11.33 -12.12 13.71
CA ILE A 493 11.52 -13.46 13.12
C ILE A 493 13.01 -13.83 13.06
N ALA A 494 13.85 -12.93 12.57
CA ALA A 494 15.31 -13.10 12.49
C ALA A 494 15.93 -13.37 13.88
N SER A 495 15.46 -12.68 14.92
CA SER A 495 15.91 -12.88 16.29
C SER A 495 15.68 -14.32 16.78
N ASP A 496 14.49 -14.91 16.60
CA ASP A 496 14.29 -16.29 17.06
C ASP A 496 15.02 -17.32 16.22
N VAL A 497 15.23 -17.04 14.93
CA VAL A 497 16.09 -17.88 14.10
C VAL A 497 17.51 -17.84 14.63
N ALA A 498 18.04 -16.65 14.98
CA ALA A 498 19.36 -16.51 15.60
C ALA A 498 19.45 -17.30 16.92
N LEU A 499 18.41 -17.27 17.77
CA LEU A 499 18.36 -18.09 18.99
C LEU A 499 18.47 -19.60 18.71
N GLY A 500 17.71 -20.11 17.74
CA GLY A 500 17.78 -21.53 17.35
C GLY A 500 19.12 -21.92 16.71
N LEU A 501 19.86 -20.98 16.12
CA LEU A 501 21.22 -21.23 15.63
C LEU A 501 22.25 -21.25 16.76
N LEU A 502 22.07 -20.42 17.79
CA LEU A 502 23.00 -20.31 18.92
C LEU A 502 22.84 -21.42 19.96
N ASP A 503 21.60 -21.87 20.21
CA ASP A 503 21.28 -22.92 21.19
C ASP A 503 20.53 -24.12 20.55
N PRO A 504 21.17 -25.31 20.47
CA PRO A 504 20.52 -26.54 20.01
C PRO A 504 19.25 -26.92 20.78
N ARG A 505 19.15 -26.60 22.07
CA ARG A 505 17.97 -26.93 22.90
C ARG A 505 16.76 -26.11 22.50
N VAL A 506 16.99 -24.83 22.19
CA VAL A 506 15.95 -23.95 21.65
C VAL A 506 15.52 -24.45 20.28
N ARG A 507 16.47 -24.86 19.44
CA ARG A 507 16.21 -25.46 18.14
C ARG A 507 15.32 -26.71 18.22
N GLU A 508 15.62 -27.61 19.14
CA GLU A 508 14.84 -28.84 19.35
C GLU A 508 13.41 -28.55 19.80
N ARG A 509 13.23 -27.61 20.75
CA ARG A 509 11.90 -27.13 21.17
C ARG A 509 11.13 -26.49 20.00
N GLN A 510 11.79 -25.64 19.22
CA GLN A 510 11.20 -24.98 18.05
C GLN A 510 10.78 -25.97 16.96
N LEU A 511 11.48 -27.09 16.82
CA LEU A 511 11.18 -28.15 15.85
C LEU A 511 10.15 -29.17 16.35
N GLY A 512 9.61 -29.00 17.56
CA GLY A 512 8.60 -29.89 18.13
C GLY A 512 9.17 -31.18 18.72
N GLY A 513 10.46 -31.22 19.05
CA GLY A 513 11.07 -32.34 19.74
C GLY A 513 10.46 -32.52 21.13
N ARG A 514 9.88 -33.71 21.38
CA ARG A 514 9.53 -34.17 22.73
C ARG A 514 10.82 -34.24 23.53
N ILE A 515 10.93 -33.43 24.59
CA ILE A 515 11.98 -33.60 25.58
C ILE A 515 11.64 -34.90 26.32
N ALA A 516 12.49 -35.91 26.17
CA ALA A 516 12.51 -37.08 27.03
C ALA A 516 13.23 -36.74 28.34
#